data_AF-A0A5P1FCQ3-F1
#
_entry.id   AF-A0A5P1FCQ3-F1
#
_cell.length_a   1.000
_cell.length_b   1.000
_cell.length_c   1.000
_cell.angle_alpha   90.00
_cell.angle_beta   90.00
_cell.angle_gamma   90.00
#
_symmetry.space_group_name_H-M   'P 1'
#
loop_
_entity.id
_entity.type
_entity.pdbx_description
1 polymer ?
#
loop_
_entity_poly.entity_id
_entity_poly.type
_entity_poly.pdbx_seq_one_letter_code
_entity_poly.pdbx_strand_id
1 'polypeptide(L)'
;MEVATLVAVGDLEDIRVLVNRLEIHMRSLVENVDFALGDEEAVKFGIEEMKKKLGEFMRSVDRLGKQKASKLVGGEGRGEACWV
;
A
#
# COMPACT_ATOMS: atom_id res chain seq x y z
N MET A 1 4.36 -6.98 27.54
CA MET A 1 5.24 -6.90 26.35
C MET A 1 4.61 -7.49 25.08
N GLU A 2 3.41 -8.09 25.13
CA GLU A 2 2.78 -8.75 23.95
C GLU A 2 2.12 -7.78 22.96
N VAL A 3 1.60 -6.64 23.42
CA VAL A 3 0.86 -5.69 22.58
C VAL A 3 1.72 -5.13 21.44
N ALA A 4 2.98 -4.78 21.72
CA ALA A 4 3.91 -4.28 20.70
C ALA A 4 4.20 -5.33 19.60
N THR A 5 4.28 -6.60 20.00
CA THR A 5 4.54 -7.73 19.09
C THR A 5 3.33 -8.00 18.19
N LEU A 6 2.11 -7.94 18.74
CA LEU A 6 0.85 -8.06 17.98
C LEU A 6 0.67 -6.93 16.97
N VAL A 7 1.02 -5.69 17.33
CA VAL A 7 1.01 -4.55 16.41
C VAL A 7 2.00 -4.76 15.26
N ALA A 8 3.23 -5.19 15.55
CA ALA A 8 4.24 -5.45 14.53
C ALA A 8 3.82 -6.59 13.56
N VAL A 9 3.17 -7.64 14.06
CA VAL A 9 2.65 -8.73 13.21
C VAL A 9 1.55 -8.23 12.27
N GLY A 10 0.61 -7.42 12.78
CA GLY A 10 -0.43 -6.81 11.94
C GLY A 10 0.12 -5.80 10.93
N ASP A 11 1.23 -5.12 11.25
CA ASP A 11 1.94 -4.25 10.32
C ASP A 11 2.57 -5.02 9.16
N LEU A 12 3.19 -6.17 9.45
CA LEU A 12 3.75 -7.06 8.44
C LEU A 12 2.67 -7.68 7.53
N GLU A 13 1.50 -8.02 8.07
CA GLU A 13 0.37 -8.53 7.27
C GLU A 13 -0.18 -7.49 6.29
N ASP A 14 -0.36 -6.24 6.76
CA ASP A 14 -0.83 -5.15 5.89
C ASP A 14 0.20 -4.84 4.79
N ILE A 15 1.50 -4.87 5.10
CA ILE A 15 2.57 -4.74 4.11
C ILE A 15 2.52 -5.90 3.10
N ARG A 16 2.33 -7.14 3.55
CA ARG A 16 2.21 -8.33 2.68
C ARG A 16 1.07 -8.17 1.67
N VAL A 17 -0.07 -7.64 2.10
CA VAL A 17 -1.21 -7.36 1.21
C VAL A 17 -0.86 -6.31 0.15
N LEU A 18 -0.14 -5.24 0.53
CA LEU A 18 0.33 -4.24 -0.44
C LEU A 18 1.32 -4.81 -1.45
N VAL A 19 2.25 -5.66 -1.02
CA VAL A 19 3.22 -6.32 -1.90
C VAL A 19 2.50 -7.23 -2.91
N ASN A 20 1.52 -8.02 -2.46
CA ASN A 20 0.71 -8.85 -3.37
C ASN A 20 -0.07 -7.99 -4.38
N ARG A 21 -0.60 -6.83 -3.96
CA ARG A 21 -1.29 -5.90 -4.85
C ARG A 21 -0.36 -5.25 -5.86
N LEU A 22 0.87 -4.93 -5.47
CA LEU A 22 1.92 -4.44 -6.37
C LEU A 22 2.26 -5.48 -7.44
N GLU A 23 2.40 -6.74 -7.06
CA GLU A 23 2.71 -7.83 -7.98
C GLU A 23 1.63 -7.99 -9.07
N ILE A 24 0.36 -7.87 -8.68
CA ILE A 24 -0.77 -7.85 -9.64
C ILE A 24 -0.67 -6.65 -10.59
N HIS A 25 -0.36 -5.47 -10.06
CA HIS A 25 -0.17 -4.28 -10.88
C HIS A 25 1.01 -4.45 -11.86
N MET A 26 2.14 -5.01 -11.43
CA MET A 26 3.29 -5.26 -12.29
C MET A 26 3.01 -6.29 -13.38
N ARG A 27 2.28 -7.38 -13.08
CA ARG A 27 1.84 -8.34 -14.11
C ARG A 27 0.97 -7.68 -15.18
N SER A 28 -0.02 -6.89 -14.76
CA SER A 28 -0.89 -6.16 -15.69
C SER A 28 -0.10 -5.16 -16.55
N LEU A 29 0.97 -4.57 -16.03
CA LEU A 29 1.84 -3.68 -16.81
C LEU A 29 2.65 -4.46 -17.85
N VAL A 30 3.19 -5.62 -17.48
CA VAL A 30 3.94 -6.50 -18.41
C VAL A 30 3.05 -7.03 -19.53
N GLU A 31 1.79 -7.41 -19.24
CA GLU A 31 0.82 -7.83 -20.25
C GLU A 31 0.52 -6.72 -21.28
N ASN A 32 0.62 -5.45 -20.88
CA ASN A 32 0.44 -4.32 -21.77
C ASN A 32 1.71 -3.96 -22.57
N VAL A 33 2.88 -4.55 -22.27
CA VAL A 33 4.14 -4.28 -23.00
C VAL A 33 4.06 -4.79 -24.43
N ASP A 34 3.43 -5.94 -24.66
CA ASP A 34 3.23 -6.49 -26.01
C ASP A 34 2.33 -5.58 -26.87
N PHE A 35 1.41 -4.82 -26.23
CA PHE A 35 0.57 -3.83 -26.90
C PHE A 35 1.36 -2.57 -27.30
N ALA A 36 2.37 -2.19 -26.52
CA ALA A 36 3.21 -1.01 -26.77
C ALA A 36 4.20 -1.19 -27.95
N LEU A 37 4.26 -2.37 -28.58
CA LEU A 37 5.12 -2.64 -29.75
C LEU A 37 4.46 -2.26 -31.09
N GLY A 38 3.20 -1.81 -31.08
CA GLY A 38 2.41 -1.52 -32.29
C GLY A 38 2.74 -0.18 -32.98
N ASP A 39 2.29 0.93 -32.42
CA ASP A 39 2.47 2.29 -32.96
C ASP A 39 2.67 3.35 -31.86
N GLU A 40 2.85 4.62 -32.23
CA GLU A 40 3.05 5.74 -31.28
C GLU A 40 1.84 5.93 -30.33
N GLU A 41 0.62 5.74 -30.81
CA GLU A 41 -0.61 5.81 -30.01
C GLU A 41 -0.67 4.67 -28.97
N ALA A 42 -0.24 3.46 -29.34
CA ALA A 42 -0.18 2.30 -28.45
C ALA A 42 0.89 2.48 -27.36
N VAL A 43 2.03 3.10 -27.71
CA VAL A 43 3.06 3.50 -26.72
C VAL A 43 2.52 4.56 -25.76
N LYS A 44 1.85 5.61 -26.27
CA LYS A 44 1.21 6.64 -25.42
C LYS A 44 0.18 6.03 -24.47
N PHE A 45 -0.66 5.13 -24.98
CA PHE A 45 -1.65 4.41 -24.19
C PHE A 45 -1.00 3.56 -23.09
N GLY A 46 0.05 2.81 -23.43
CA GLY A 46 0.83 2.03 -22.47
C GLY A 46 1.40 2.89 -21.34
N ILE A 47 2.02 4.03 -21.69
CA ILE A 47 2.58 4.98 -20.70
C ILE A 47 1.47 5.56 -19.80
N GLU A 48 0.31 5.88 -20.34
CA GLU A 48 -0.79 6.46 -19.57
C GLU A 48 -1.38 5.44 -18.57
N GLU A 49 -1.57 4.19 -19.01
CA GLU A 49 -1.98 3.10 -18.12
C GLU A 49 -0.93 2.82 -17.04
N MET A 50 0.37 2.88 -17.37
CA MET A 50 1.46 2.78 -16.38
C MET A 50 1.35 3.87 -15.30
N LYS A 51 1.18 5.14 -15.70
CA LYS A 51 1.04 6.26 -14.77
C LYS A 51 -0.18 6.09 -13.86
N LYS A 52 -1.31 5.64 -14.41
CA LYS A 52 -2.55 5.41 -13.66
C LYS A 52 -2.36 4.32 -12.61
N LYS A 53 -1.77 3.18 -12.98
CA LYS A 53 -1.48 2.08 -12.04
C LYS A 53 -0.50 2.49 -10.95
N LEU A 54 0.55 3.24 -11.29
CA LEU A 54 1.47 3.79 -10.30
C LEU A 54 0.76 4.71 -9.30
N GLY A 55 -0.13 5.58 -9.79
CA GLY A 55 -0.95 6.45 -8.93
C GLY A 55 -1.90 5.68 -8.01
N GLU A 56 -2.53 4.59 -8.49
CA GLU A 56 -3.35 3.70 -7.65
C GLU A 56 -2.54 3.02 -6.56
N PHE A 57 -1.31 2.59 -6.86
CA PHE A 57 -0.40 1.99 -5.90
C PHE A 57 0.02 3.01 -4.82
N MET A 58 0.45 4.21 -5.22
CA MET A 58 0.85 5.27 -4.28
C MET A 58 -0.28 5.66 -3.32
N ARG A 59 -1.53 5.76 -3.80
CA ARG A 59 -2.69 6.01 -2.94
C ARG A 59 -2.90 4.91 -1.90
N SER A 60 -2.60 3.66 -2.25
CA SER A 60 -2.74 2.53 -1.32
C SER A 60 -1.65 2.55 -0.24
N VAL A 61 -0.42 2.94 -0.61
CA VAL A 61 0.69 3.14 0.33
C VAL A 61 0.40 4.31 1.27
N ASP A 62 -0.07 5.45 0.76
CA ASP A 62 -0.45 6.61 1.58
C ASP A 62 -1.59 6.28 2.55
N ARG A 63 -2.60 5.52 2.10
CA ARG A 63 -3.68 5.05 2.96
C ARG A 63 -3.17 4.15 4.09
N LEU A 64 -2.22 3.25 3.79
CA LEU A 64 -1.59 2.42 4.81
C LEU A 64 -0.83 3.28 5.82
N GLY A 65 0.00 4.22 5.34
CA GLY A 65 0.74 5.14 6.21
C GLY A 65 -0.17 5.91 7.17
N LYS A 66 -1.30 6.44 6.67
CA LYS A 66 -2.32 7.13 7.49
C LYS A 66 -2.98 6.20 8.51
N GLN A 67 -3.30 4.97 8.13
CA GLN A 67 -3.88 3.97 9.01
C GLN A 67 -2.91 3.54 10.13
N LYS A 68 -1.61 3.50 9.86
CA LYS A 68 -0.58 3.19 10.87
C LYS A 68 -0.31 4.39 11.78
N ALA A 69 -0.23 5.60 11.22
CA ALA A 69 -0.07 6.84 11.98
C ALA A 69 -1.25 7.09 12.94
N SER A 70 -2.49 6.80 12.53
CA SER A 70 -3.66 6.97 13.40
C SER A 70 -3.70 6.00 14.58
N LYS A 71 -3.14 4.79 14.44
CA LYS A 71 -3.02 3.82 15.55
C LYS A 71 -2.01 4.26 16.61
N LEU A 72 -1.02 5.08 16.25
CA LEU A 72 -0.03 5.61 17.20
C LEU A 72 -0.56 6.80 18.03
N VAL A 73 -1.61 7.48 17.56
CA VAL A 73 -2.22 8.65 18.23
C VAL A 73 -3.41 8.27 19.13
N GLY A 74 -3.90 7.02 19.07
CA GLY A 74 -5.03 6.53 19.87
C GLY A 74 -4.69 6.06 21.30
N GLY A 75 -3.50 6.41 21.83
CA GLY A 75 -3.00 5.96 23.12
C GLY A 75 -3.19 6.93 24.30
N GLU A 76 -4.02 7.97 24.16
CA GLU A 76 -4.25 8.93 25.24
C GLU A 76 -5.73 8.95 25.66
N GLY A 77 -6.02 8.35 26.82
CA GLY A 77 -7.22 8.63 27.60
C GLY A 77 -8.22 7.49 27.80
N ARG A 78 -7.94 6.58 28.76
CA ARG A 78 -8.85 6.27 29.88
C ARG A 78 -8.27 5.18 30.80
N GLY A 79 -8.13 5.51 32.09
CA GLY A 79 -7.78 4.58 33.15
C GLY A 79 -7.14 5.30 34.33
N GLU A 80 -7.98 5.89 35.19
CA GLU A 80 -7.59 6.38 36.51
C GLU A 80 -6.93 5.28 37.35
N ALA A 81 -6.09 5.73 38.30
CA ALA A 81 -5.71 5.05 39.54
C ALA A 81 -4.89 3.74 39.43
N CYS A 82 -3.60 3.87 39.73
CA CYS A 82 -2.90 3.18 40.84
C CYS A 82 -1.42 3.03 40.45
N TRP A 83 -0.61 3.99 40.89
CA TRP A 83 0.83 3.76 41.06
C TRP A 83 1.10 3.93 42.55
N VAL A 84 1.01 2.81 43.27
CA VAL A 84 1.88 2.57 44.44
C VAL A 84 3.30 2.42 43.92
#